data_AF-A0A2S5JFZ7-F1
#
_entry.id   AF-A0A2S5JFZ7-F1
#
_cell.length_a   1.000
_cell.length_b   1.000
_cell.length_c   1.000
_cell.angle_alpha   90.00
_cell.angle_beta   90.00
_cell.angle_gamma   90.00
#
_symmetry.space_group_name_H-M   'P 1'
#
loop_
_entity.id
_entity.type
_entity.pdbx_description
1 polymer ?
#
loop_
_entity_poly.entity_id
_entity_poly.type
_entity_poly.pdbx_seq_one_letter_code
_entity_poly.pdbx_strand_id
1 'polypeptide(L)' 'MYTIHPGLFAQIMKLPDAVRADVLEFIGATPVSERQLANMIDDILGKFGPTDLAVQPAAN' A
#
# COMPACT_ATOMS: atom_id res chain seq x y z
N MET A 1 -19.84 10.64 0.88
CA MET A 1 -18.88 10.14 -0.12
C MET A 1 -17.49 10.39 0.42
N TYR A 2 -16.75 9.34 0.76
CA TYR A 2 -15.32 9.46 1.07
C TYR A 2 -14.59 9.59 -0.26
N THR A 3 -14.21 10.81 -0.62
CA THR A 3 -13.44 11.08 -1.83
C THR A 3 -11.98 10.86 -1.51
N ILE A 4 -11.38 9.80 -2.07
CA ILE A 4 -9.93 9.58 -1.97
C ILE A 4 -9.23 10.67 -2.77
N HIS A 5 -8.17 11.27 -2.22
CA HIS A 5 -7.36 12.22 -2.96
C HIS A 5 -6.80 11.57 -4.24
N PRO A 6 -6.95 12.21 -5.42
CA PRO A 6 -6.49 11.62 -6.69
C PRO A 6 -5.00 11.28 -6.68
N GLY A 7 -4.18 12.03 -5.93
CA GLY A 7 -2.75 11.74 -5.75
C GLY A 7 -2.46 10.47 -4.95
N LEU A 8 -3.30 10.12 -3.96
CA LEU A 8 -3.16 8.86 -3.21
C LEU A 8 -3.64 7.68 -4.06
N PHE A 9 -4.74 7.87 -4.79
CA PHE A 9 -5.23 6.87 -5.74
C PHE A 9 -4.20 6.53 -6.83
N ALA A 10 -3.52 7.54 -7.38
CA ALA A 10 -2.45 7.34 -8.34
C ALA A 10 -1.27 6.54 -7.77
N GLN A 11 -0.97 6.66 -6.47
CA GLN A 11 0.06 5.87 -5.81
C GLN A 11 -0.38 4.42 -5.59
N ILE A 12 -1.63 4.20 -5.16
CA ILE A 12 -2.22 2.85 -5.06
C ILE A 12 -2.15 2.13 -6.40
N MET A 13 -2.40 2.83 -7.50
CA MET A 13 -2.32 2.27 -8.85
C MET A 13 -0.92 1.83 -9.28
N LYS A 14 0.14 2.34 -8.65
CA LYS A 14 1.54 1.93 -8.89
C LYS A 14 1.93 0.67 -8.12
N LEU A 15 1.10 0.21 -7.19
CA LEU A 15 1.37 -1.01 -6.41
C LEU A 15 1.21 -2.27 -7.27
N PRO A 16 1.89 -3.38 -6.92
CA PRO A 16 1.65 -4.68 -7.51
C PRO A 16 0.17 -5.11 -7.39
N ASP A 17 -0.32 -5.87 -8.35
CA ASP A 17 -1.76 -6.18 -8.52
C ASP A 17 -2.43 -6.74 -7.26
N ALA A 18 -1.76 -7.69 -6.59
CA ALA A 18 -2.25 -8.29 -5.35
C ALA A 18 -2.37 -7.26 -4.21
N VAL A 19 -1.33 -6.44 -4.01
CA VAL A 19 -1.29 -5.41 -2.95
C VAL A 19 -2.31 -4.31 -3.22
N ARG A 20 -2.48 -3.94 -4.49
CA ARG A 20 -3.46 -2.95 -4.91
C ARG A 20 -4.89 -3.42 -4.61
N ALA A 21 -5.22 -4.68 -4.89
CA ALA A 21 -6.52 -5.25 -4.61
C ALA A 21 -6.85 -5.21 -3.11
N ASP A 22 -5.91 -5.65 -2.27
CA ASP A 22 -6.06 -5.62 -0.80
C ASP A 22 -6.28 -4.20 -0.27
N VAL A 23 -5.50 -3.23 -0.76
CA VAL A 23 -5.61 -1.82 -0.34
C VAL A 23 -6.96 -1.22 -0.76
N LEU A 24 -7.43 -1.52 -1.98
CA LEU A 24 -8.73 -1.03 -2.46
C LEU A 24 -9.90 -1.64 -1.69
N GLU A 25 -9.83 -2.93 -1.36
CA GLU A 25 -10.83 -3.61 -0.53
C GLU A 25 -10.87 -3.00 0.88
N PHE A 26 -9.71 -2.78 1.49
CA PHE A 26 -9.59 -2.19 2.81
C PHE A 26 -10.15 -0.77 2.89
N ILE A 27 -9.86 0.09 1.92
CA ILE A 27 -10.39 1.47 1.87
C ILE A 27 -11.90 1.48 1.60
N GLY A 28 -12.41 0.51 0.83
CA GLY A 28 -13.83 0.34 0.56
C GLY A 28 -14.62 -0.09 1.80
N ALA A 29 -14.02 -0.95 2.65
CA ALA A 29 -14.65 -1.49 3.85
C ALA A 29 -14.46 -0.62 5.11
N THR A 30 -13.44 0.24 5.13
CA THR A 30 -13.02 0.97 6.34
C THR A 30 -12.86 2.47 6.07
N PRO A 31 -13.49 3.36 6.84
CA PRO A 31 -13.27 4.79 6.72
C PRO A 31 -11.89 5.15 7.27
N VAL A 32 -10.90 5.25 6.38
CA VAL A 32 -9.52 5.61 6.71
C VAL A 32 -9.29 7.10 6.46
N SER A 33 -8.56 7.77 7.36
CA SER A 33 -8.15 9.16 7.13
C SER A 33 -7.09 9.25 6.04
N GLU A 34 -7.07 10.32 5.25
CA GLU A 34 -6.07 10.52 4.18
C GLU A 34 -4.62 10.40 4.70
N ARG A 35 -4.33 10.94 5.88
CA ARG A 35 -3.00 10.82 6.52
C ARG A 35 -2.63 9.37 6.84
N GLN A 36 -3.59 8.57 7.30
CA GLN A 36 -3.34 7.15 7.56
C GLN A 36 -3.14 6.38 6.26
N LEU A 37 -3.93 6.68 5.23
CA LEU A 37 -3.77 6.07 3.92
C LEU A 37 -2.42 6.43 3.28
N ALA A 38 -2.00 7.69 3.37
CA ALA A 38 -0.70 8.14 2.89
C ALA A 38 0.46 7.40 3.55
N ASN A 39 0.45 7.29 4.89
CA ASN A 39 1.48 6.56 5.63
C ASN A 39 1.50 5.07 5.27
N MET A 40 0.33 4.46 5.09
CA MET A 40 0.22 3.04 4.73
C MET A 40 0.78 2.77 3.33
N ILE A 41 0.49 3.66 2.37
CA ILE A 41 1.06 3.58 1.02
C ILE A 41 2.57 3.79 1.05
N ASP A 42 3.08 4.74 1.85
CA ASP A 42 4.51 5.01 1.99
C ASP A 42 5.27 3.82 2.61
N ASP A 43 4.72 3.20 3.65
CA ASP A 43 5.28 1.98 4.26
C ASP A 43 5.32 0.81 3.26
N ILE A 44 4.25 0.64 2.46
CA ILE A 44 4.17 -0.39 1.43
C ILE A 44 5.23 -0.11 0.35
N LEU A 45 5.28 1.10 -0.19
CA LEU A 45 6.26 1.48 -1.22
C LEU A 45 7.71 1.42 -0.71
N GLY A 46 7.94 1.76 0.55
CA GLY A 46 9.24 1.68 1.22
C GLY A 46 9.70 0.22 1.38
N LYS A 47 8.78 -0.70 1.67
CA LYS A 47 9.05 -2.15 1.68
C LYS A 47 9.27 -2.74 0.29
N PHE A 48 8.64 -2.20 -0.75
CA PHE A 48 8.84 -2.63 -2.14
C PHE A 48 9.99 -1.91 -2.87
N GLY A 49 10.81 -1.11 -2.15
CA GLY A 49 12.10 -0.62 -2.66
C GLY A 49 13.05 -1.78 -3.02
N PRO A 50 14.12 -1.54 -3.83
CA PRO A 50 14.92 -2.58 -4.50
C PRO A 50 15.75 -3.50 -3.57
N THR A 51 15.35 -3.74 -2.32
CA THR A 51 16.13 -4.50 -1.33
C THR A 51 15.33 -5.56 -0.56
N ASP A 52 14.00 -5.66 -0.69
CA ASP A 52 13.22 -6.68 0.05
C ASP A 52 12.94 -7.96 -0.79
N LEU A 53 13.92 -8.41 -1.56
CA LEU A 53 13.94 -9.77 -2.16
C LEU A 53 15.20 -10.56 -1.80
N ALA A 54 16.07 -10.01 -0.94
CA ALA A 54 17.26 -10.70 -0.46
C ALA A 54 17.17 -10.83 1.06
N VAL A 55 17.33 -12.07 1.56
CA VAL A 55 17.46 -12.46 2.97
C VAL A 55 16.14 -12.87 3.66
N GLN A 56 15.61 -14.03 3.24
CA GLN A 56 15.23 -15.04 4.22
C GLN A 56 16.42 -16.00 4.35
N PRO A 57 17.23 -15.95 5.43
CA PRO A 57 18.16 -17.02 5.69
C PRO A 57 17.37 -18.19 6.28
N ALA A 58 17.54 -19.34 5.64
CA ALA A 58 16.97 -20.61 6.05
C ALA A 58 17.23 -20.87 7.54
N ALA A 59 16.18 -21.38 8.20
CA ALA A 59 16.23 -21.89 9.55
C ALA A 59 17.45 -22.82 9.74
N ASN A 60 18.15 -22.63 10.85
CA ASN A 60 19.04 -23.62 11.45
C ASN A 60 18.71 -23.75 12.94
#